data_AF-A0A484CMB7-F1
#
_entry.id   AF-A0A484CMB7-F1
#
_cell.length_a   1.000
_cell.length_b   1.000
_cell.length_c   1.000
_cell.angle_alpha   90.00
_cell.angle_beta   90.00
_cell.angle_gamma   90.00
#
_symmetry.space_group_name_H-M   'P 1'
#
loop_
_entity.id
_entity.type
_entity.pdbx_description
1 polymer ?
#
loop_
_entity_poly.entity_id
_entity_poly.type
_entity_poly.pdbx_seq_one_letter_code
_entity_poly.pdbx_strand_id
1 'polypeptide(L)'
;MTSYTDKGEKHAKGKFVKFHHITFWVGNAKQAASFYCDKMGFEALAYKGLETGSREVVSHVIRQDKIIFVFESPLNPGNEGEFSHMKDEMLGR
;
A
#
# COMPACT_ATOMS: atom_id res chain seq x y z
N MET A 1 -17.40 17.37 15.67
CA MET A 1 -16.06 16.87 16.07
C MET A 1 -16.28 15.63 16.92
N THR A 2 -16.02 14.42 16.40
CA THR A 2 -16.21 13.18 17.17
C THR A 2 -15.06 13.04 18.18
N SER A 3 -15.30 13.32 19.47
CA SER A 3 -14.30 13.10 20.50
C SER A 3 -14.30 11.62 20.88
N TYR A 4 -13.23 10.93 20.47
CA TYR A 4 -12.97 9.53 20.83
C TYR A 4 -12.39 9.46 22.25
N THR A 5 -13.19 9.86 23.24
CA THR A 5 -12.74 10.06 24.63
C THR A 5 -12.80 8.79 25.47
N ASP A 6 -13.51 7.76 25.04
CA ASP A 6 -13.58 6.48 25.74
C ASP A 6 -12.82 5.41 24.95
N LYS A 7 -11.72 4.92 25.53
CA LYS A 7 -10.84 3.91 24.93
C LYS A 7 -10.99 2.54 25.60
N GLY A 8 -12.01 2.35 26.42
CA GLY A 8 -12.25 1.10 27.15
C GLY A 8 -11.09 0.71 28.08
N GLU A 9 -11.17 -0.50 28.65
CA GLU A 9 -10.08 -1.05 29.45
C GLU A 9 -8.82 -1.29 28.60
N LYS A 10 -7.68 -0.80 29.08
CA LYS A 10 -6.39 -1.10 28.46
C LYS A 10 -6.13 -2.60 28.56
N HIS A 11 -6.00 -3.26 27.41
CA HIS A 11 -5.65 -4.67 27.37
C HIS A 11 -4.35 -4.96 28.12
N ALA A 12 -4.33 -6.04 28.91
CA ALA A 12 -3.17 -6.44 29.72
C ALA A 12 -1.95 -6.90 28.89
N LYS A 13 -2.13 -7.14 27.59
CA LYS A 13 -1.09 -7.61 26.67
C LYS A 13 -1.14 -6.86 25.35
N GLY A 14 0.05 -6.59 24.79
CA GLY A 14 0.21 -5.91 23.50
C GLY A 14 0.13 -4.39 23.61
N LYS A 15 1.05 -3.69 22.95
CA LYS A 15 1.07 -2.22 22.85
C LYS A 15 1.14 -1.82 21.39
N PHE A 16 0.07 -1.23 20.89
CA PHE A 16 0.07 -0.57 19.59
C PHE A 16 0.79 0.78 19.73
N VAL A 17 1.97 0.90 19.13
CA VAL A 17 2.81 2.10 19.30
C VAL A 17 2.32 3.22 18.38
N LYS A 18 2.19 2.93 17.08
CA LYS A 18 1.76 3.86 16.04
C LYS A 18 1.47 3.09 14.73
N PHE A 19 0.84 3.76 13.78
CA PHE A 19 0.79 3.28 12.40
C PHE A 19 2.20 3.21 11.80
N HIS A 20 2.49 2.10 11.13
CA HIS A 20 3.78 1.92 10.44
C HIS A 20 3.68 2.32 8.97
N HIS A 21 2.76 1.72 8.23
CA HIS A 21 2.50 2.01 6.82
C HIS A 21 1.11 1.53 6.43
N ILE A 22 0.64 1.94 5.26
CA ILE A 22 -0.58 1.44 4.62
C ILE A 22 -0.18 0.88 3.25
N THR A 23 -0.64 -0.34 2.96
CA THR A 23 -0.43 -1.00 1.67
C THR A 23 -1.71 -0.93 0.84
N PHE A 24 -1.56 -0.49 -0.41
CA PHE A 24 -2.62 -0.36 -1.39
C PHE A 24 -2.35 -1.30 -2.54
N TRP A 25 -3.34 -2.09 -2.90
CA TRP A 25 -3.29 -2.93 -4.10
C TRP A 25 -4.00 -2.20 -5.23
N VAL A 26 -3.24 -1.95 -6.30
CA VAL A 26 -3.64 -1.07 -7.38
C VAL A 26 -3.24 -1.68 -8.72
N GLY A 27 -3.99 -1.36 -9.78
CA GLY A 27 -3.69 -1.83 -11.13
C GLY A 27 -2.29 -1.44 -11.60
N ASN A 28 -1.85 -0.22 -11.31
CA ASN A 28 -0.57 0.31 -11.72
C ASN A 28 0.12 1.05 -10.57
N ALA A 29 1.01 0.35 -9.86
CA ALA A 29 1.70 0.90 -8.69
C ALA A 29 2.61 2.09 -9.02
N LYS A 30 3.22 2.10 -10.21
CA LYS A 30 4.10 3.19 -10.67
C LYS A 30 3.32 4.49 -10.87
N GLN A 31 2.17 4.41 -11.54
CA GLN A 31 1.32 5.58 -11.78
C GLN A 31 0.71 6.09 -10.47
N ALA A 32 0.26 5.19 -9.59
CA ALA A 32 -0.24 5.56 -8.28
C ALA A 32 0.83 6.30 -7.47
N ALA A 33 2.04 5.75 -7.35
CA ALA A 33 3.13 6.39 -6.64
C ALA A 33 3.47 7.78 -7.22
N SER A 34 3.58 7.91 -8.54
CA SER A 34 3.84 9.21 -9.20
C SER A 34 2.74 10.23 -8.87
N PHE A 35 1.47 9.82 -8.93
CA PHE A 35 0.36 10.71 -8.63
C PHE A 35 0.45 11.30 -7.21
N TYR A 36 0.71 10.47 -6.20
CA TYR A 36 0.83 10.94 -4.83
C TYR A 36 2.11 11.76 -4.59
N CYS A 37 3.22 11.44 -5.26
CA CYS A 37 4.42 12.28 -5.21
C CYS A 37 4.15 13.67 -5.81
N ASP A 38 3.61 13.72 -7.03
CA ASP A 38 3.45 14.95 -7.79
C ASP A 38 2.32 15.84 -7.26
N LYS A 39 1.23 15.25 -6.76
CA LYS A 39 0.03 15.99 -6.32
C LYS A 39 -0.02 16.26 -4.82
N MET A 40 0.60 15.40 -4.01
CA MET A 40 0.52 15.49 -2.55
C MET A 40 1.87 15.75 -1.87
N GLY A 41 2.96 15.82 -2.64
CA GLY A 41 4.30 16.14 -2.12
C GLY A 41 4.93 14.99 -1.33
N PHE A 42 4.56 13.75 -1.65
CA PHE A 42 5.28 12.58 -1.17
C PHE A 42 6.61 12.42 -1.91
N GLU A 43 7.55 11.74 -1.27
CA GLU A 43 8.85 11.41 -1.86
C GLU A 43 9.00 9.89 -1.98
N ALA A 44 9.71 9.45 -3.02
CA ALA A 44 10.03 8.04 -3.20
C ALA A 44 10.97 7.56 -2.08
N LEU A 45 10.57 6.50 -1.38
CA LEU A 45 11.32 5.93 -0.26
C LEU A 45 12.04 4.63 -0.65
N ALA A 46 11.34 3.70 -1.30
CA ALA A 46 11.87 2.40 -1.66
C ALA A 46 11.13 1.80 -2.86
N TYR A 47 11.79 0.86 -3.53
CA TYR A 47 11.24 0.15 -4.68
C TYR A 47 11.58 -1.34 -4.59
N LYS A 48 10.62 -2.18 -4.99
CA LYS A 48 10.78 -3.61 -5.17
C LYS A 48 10.12 -4.00 -6.49
N GLY A 49 10.83 -4.67 -7.38
CA GLY A 49 10.30 -5.10 -8.67
C GLY A 49 11.20 -6.11 -9.36
N LEU A 50 11.02 -6.29 -10.66
CA LEU A 50 11.81 -7.24 -11.46
C LEU A 50 13.31 -6.98 -11.34
N GLU A 51 13.68 -5.70 -11.29
CA GLU A 51 15.05 -5.20 -11.17
C GLU A 51 15.69 -5.54 -9.82
N THR A 52 14.88 -5.78 -8.79
CA THR A 52 15.34 -6.18 -7.45
C THR A 52 15.10 -7.66 -7.16
N GLY A 53 14.76 -8.45 -8.18
CA GLY A 53 14.51 -9.90 -8.06
C GLY A 53 13.10 -10.29 -7.64
N SER A 54 12.16 -9.34 -7.52
CA SER A 54 10.75 -9.63 -7.25
C SER A 54 10.00 -9.88 -8.56
N ARG A 55 9.55 -11.12 -8.77
CA ARG A 55 8.91 -11.54 -10.03
C ARG A 55 7.39 -11.58 -9.99
N GLU A 56 6.79 -11.52 -8.81
CA GLU A 56 5.34 -11.68 -8.63
C GLU A 56 4.62 -10.35 -8.45
N VAL A 57 5.25 -9.43 -7.71
CA VAL A 57 4.68 -8.14 -7.32
C VAL A 57 5.73 -7.05 -7.48
N VAL A 58 5.30 -5.89 -7.97
CA VAL A 58 6.06 -4.64 -7.91
C VAL A 58 5.47 -3.77 -6.81
N SER A 59 6.34 -3.21 -5.96
CA SER A 59 5.98 -2.38 -4.82
C SER A 59 6.71 -1.04 -4.90
N HIS A 60 5.96 0.05 -4.90
CA HIS A 60 6.47 1.41 -4.81
C HIS A 60 6.14 1.99 -3.44
N VAL A 61 7.17 2.32 -2.66
CA VAL A 61 7.01 2.93 -1.34
C VAL A 61 7.27 4.43 -1.44
N ILE A 62 6.31 5.21 -0.97
CA ILE A 62 6.42 6.66 -0.88
C ILE A 62 6.20 7.13 0.56
N ARG A 63 6.81 8.26 0.91
CA ARG A 63 6.79 8.79 2.27
C ARG A 63 6.63 10.29 2.30
N GLN A 64 5.87 10.77 3.28
CA GLN A 64 5.83 12.17 3.67
C GLN A 64 5.83 12.26 5.20
N ASP A 65 6.89 12.81 5.79
CA ASP A 65 7.15 12.81 7.24
C ASP A 65 7.03 11.41 7.89
N LYS A 66 5.92 11.11 8.57
CA LYS A 66 5.65 9.83 9.24
C LYS A 66 4.67 8.94 8.47
N ILE A 67 4.08 9.45 7.38
CA ILE A 67 3.11 8.74 6.56
C ILE A 67 3.87 7.92 5.53
N ILE A 68 3.59 6.62 5.46
CA ILE A 68 4.23 5.68 4.52
C ILE A 68 3.13 4.95 3.76
N PHE A 69 3.12 5.10 2.44
CA PHE A 69 2.24 4.36 1.54
C PHE A 69 3.05 3.40 0.70
N VAL A 70 2.54 2.18 0.57
CA VAL A 70 3.11 1.12 -0.26
C VAL A 70 2.08 0.81 -1.35
N PHE A 71 2.39 1.10 -2.60
CA PHE A 71 1.56 0.71 -3.74
C PHE A 71 2.08 -0.57 -4.34
N GLU A 72 1.24 -1.59 -4.42
CA GLU A 72 1.59 -2.88 -4.99
C GLU A 72 0.72 -3.21 -6.19
N SER A 73 1.35 -3.75 -7.23
CA SER A 73 0.64 -4.26 -8.41
C SER A 73 1.22 -5.62 -8.81
N PRO A 74 0.37 -6.55 -9.29
CA PRO A 74 0.83 -7.86 -9.75
C PRO A 74 1.62 -7.69 -11.06
N LEU A 75 2.76 -8.38 -11.16
CA LEU A 75 3.58 -8.39 -12.38
C LEU A 75 3.11 -9.43 -13.39
N ASN A 76 2.52 -10.53 -12.91
CA ASN A 76 2.06 -11.63 -13.75
C ASN A 76 0.54 -11.81 -13.64
N PRO A 77 -0.15 -12.10 -14.75
CA PRO A 77 -1.58 -12.36 -14.76
C PRO A 77 -1.99 -13.69 -14.06
N GLY A 78 -1.07 -14.41 -13.43
CA GLY A 78 -1.31 -15.66 -12.71
C GLY A 78 -1.29 -15.55 -11.18
N ASN A 79 -1.21 -14.34 -10.62
CA ASN A 79 -1.18 -14.16 -9.17
C ASN A 79 -2.62 -14.18 -8.60
N GLU A 80 -3.20 -15.38 -8.49
CA GLU A 80 -4.65 -15.61 -8.33
C GLU A 80 -5.22 -15.33 -6.94
N GLY A 81 -4.40 -15.28 -5.89
CA GLY A 81 -4.92 -15.10 -4.53
C GLY A 81 -5.37 -13.66 -4.27
N GLU A 82 -4.38 -12.80 -4.11
CA GLU A 82 -4.52 -11.45 -3.57
C GLU A 82 -5.09 -10.42 -4.57
N PHE A 83 -4.94 -10.66 -5.87
CA PHE A 83 -5.36 -9.73 -6.92
C PHE A 83 -6.58 -10.20 -7.72
N SER A 84 -7.29 -11.22 -7.24
CA SER A 84 -8.46 -11.82 -7.91
C SER A 84 -9.52 -10.78 -8.29
N HIS A 85 -9.88 -9.89 -7.36
CA HIS A 85 -10.91 -8.86 -7.59
C HIS A 85 -10.50 -7.80 -8.63
N MET A 86 -9.22 -7.42 -8.65
CA MET A 86 -8.70 -6.51 -9.69
C MET A 86 -8.68 -7.15 -11.07
N LYS A 87 -8.58 -8.47 -11.14
CA LYS A 87 -8.59 -9.22 -12.40
C LYS A 87 -9.96 -9.18 -13.06
N ASP A 88 -11.02 -9.35 -12.28
CA ASP A 88 -12.41 -9.29 -12.76
C ASP A 88 -12.72 -7.91 -13.35
N GLU A 89 -12.30 -6.84 -12.65
CA GLU A 89 -12.49 -5.46 -13.10
C GLU A 89 -11.67 -5.13 -14.38
N MET A 90 -10.46 -5.69 -14.51
CA MET A 90 -9.59 -5.50 -15.68
C MET A 90 -10.00 -6.36 -16.88
N LEU A 91 -10.62 -7.53 -16.67
CA LEU A 91 -11.14 -8.41 -17.73
C LEU A 91 -12.57 -8.07 -18.17
N GLY A 92 -13.20 -7.05 -17.57
CA GLY A 92 -14.51 -6.55 -17.98
C GLY A 92 -15.61 -7.60 -17.93
N ARG A 93 -15.59 -8.46 -16.90
CA ARG A 93 -16.64 -9.45 -16.64
C ARG A 93 -17.47 -9.08 -15.44
#